data_AF-A0A090WUW1-F1
#
_entry.id   AF-A0A090WUW1-F1
#
_cell.length_a   1.000
_cell.length_b   1.000
_cell.length_c   1.000
_cell.angle_alpha   90.00
_cell.angle_beta   90.00
_cell.angle_gamma   90.00
#
_symmetry.space_group_name_H-M   'P 1'
#
loop_
_entity.id
_entity.type
_entity.pdbx_description
1 polymer ?
#
loop_
_entity_poly.entity_id
_entity_poly.type
_entity_poly.pdbx_seq_one_letter_code
_entity_poly.pdbx_strand_id
1 'polypeptide(L)'
;MRKRAAKKRPLLPDPKFNDQLVTRFVNMMMWDGKKSVAFKVFYDAIAIVEEKKTDEEKTALEIWKDALSNVMPHVEVRSRRVGGSNIPNSNANSSRP
;
A
#
# COMPACT_ATOMS: atom_id res chain seq x y z
N MET A 1 -17.83 -6.60 15.54
CA MET A 1 -18.35 -6.61 14.15
C MET A 1 -18.96 -7.98 13.85
N ARG A 2 -20.19 -8.24 14.31
CA ARG A 2 -20.98 -9.46 13.98
C ARG A 2 -22.19 -9.14 13.09
N LYS A 3 -22.47 -7.84 12.91
CA LYS A 3 -23.47 -7.26 11.97
C LYS A 3 -22.78 -6.84 10.67
N ARG A 4 -23.60 -6.52 9.65
CA ARG A 4 -23.25 -6.13 8.27
C ARG A 4 -21.88 -5.46 8.15
N ALA A 5 -21.09 -5.95 7.20
CA ALA A 5 -19.80 -5.36 6.85
C ALA A 5 -19.97 -3.87 6.50
N ALA A 6 -19.04 -3.04 6.98
CA ALA A 6 -19.02 -1.63 6.64
C ALA A 6 -18.79 -1.43 5.14
N LYS A 7 -19.48 -0.45 4.54
CA LYS A 7 -19.27 -0.10 3.13
C LYS A 7 -17.87 0.44 2.94
N LYS A 8 -17.12 -0.13 1.99
CA LYS A 8 -15.81 0.40 1.58
C LYS A 8 -16.02 1.79 0.98
N ARG A 9 -15.30 2.80 1.48
CA ARG A 9 -15.34 4.16 0.97
C ARG A 9 -14.37 4.27 -0.21
N PRO A 10 -14.81 4.68 -1.41
CA PRO A 10 -13.90 4.89 -2.53
C PRO A 10 -12.97 6.07 -2.22
N LEU A 11 -11.69 5.91 -2.55
CA LEU A 11 -10.71 6.99 -2.43
C LEU A 11 -10.68 7.79 -3.73
N LEU A 12 -10.52 9.10 -3.60
CA LEU A 12 -10.26 9.96 -4.76
C LEU A 12 -8.86 9.65 -5.32
N PRO A 13 -8.68 9.64 -6.65
CA PRO A 13 -7.38 9.44 -7.26
C PRO A 13 -6.45 10.63 -7.01
N ASP A 14 -5.15 10.38 -7.16
CA ASP A 14 -4.11 11.41 -7.01
C ASP A 14 -4.23 12.50 -8.10
N PRO A 15 -4.09 13.80 -7.79
CA PRO A 15 -4.23 14.87 -8.79
C PRO A 15 -3.12 14.92 -9.85
N LYS A 16 -1.92 14.36 -9.59
CA LYS A 16 -0.79 14.39 -10.52
C LYS A 16 -0.76 13.16 -11.43
N PHE A 17 -1.00 11.99 -10.86
CA PHE A 17 -0.86 10.71 -11.53
C PHE A 17 -2.19 9.99 -11.79
N ASN A 18 -3.31 10.53 -11.29
CA ASN A 18 -4.64 9.96 -11.38
C ASN A 18 -4.75 8.50 -10.88
N ASP A 19 -3.89 8.12 -9.94
CA ASP A 19 -3.83 6.76 -9.40
C ASP A 19 -4.38 6.71 -7.96
N GLN A 20 -5.25 5.74 -7.68
CA GLN A 20 -5.81 5.50 -6.35
C GLN A 20 -4.80 4.84 -5.40
N LEU A 21 -3.84 4.07 -5.93
CA LEU A 21 -2.79 3.42 -5.15
C LEU A 21 -1.88 4.45 -4.48
N VAL A 22 -1.52 5.50 -5.21
CA VAL A 22 -0.73 6.62 -4.70
C VAL A 22 -1.46 7.30 -3.55
N THR A 23 -2.74 7.62 -3.73
CA THR A 23 -3.54 8.24 -2.66
C THR A 23 -3.65 7.33 -1.44
N ARG A 24 -3.81 6.02 -1.63
CA ARG A 24 -3.83 5.05 -0.52
C ARG A 24 -2.51 5.02 0.24
N PHE A 25 -1.39 5.06 -0.47
CA PHE A 25 -0.05 5.06 0.11
C PHE A 25 0.22 6.35 0.90
N VAL A 26 -0.10 7.51 0.32
CA VAL A 26 0.04 8.81 0.99
C VAL A 26 -0.81 8.87 2.26
N ASN A 27 -2.03 8.31 2.25
CA ASN A 27 -2.87 8.25 3.44
C ASN A 27 -2.27 7.36 4.56
N MET A 28 -1.50 6.33 4.22
CA MET A 28 -0.80 5.49 5.20
C MET A 28 0.45 6.17 5.77
N MET A 29 1.12 7.00 4.97
CA MET A 29 2.29 7.80 5.39
C MET A 29 1.90 9.03 6.20
N MET A 30 0.71 9.59 5.95
CA MET A 30 0.24 10.83 6.55
C MET A 30 0.12 10.73 8.07
N TRP A 31 0.71 11.69 8.77
CA TRP A 31 0.63 11.86 10.22
C TRP A 31 -0.15 13.16 10.55
N ASP A 32 -0.92 13.17 11.65
CA ASP A 32 -1.74 14.31 12.11
C ASP A 32 -2.71 14.90 11.06
N GLY A 33 -3.10 14.13 10.04
CA GLY A 33 -3.97 14.62 8.96
C GLY A 33 -3.31 15.61 8.00
N LYS A 34 -1.97 15.76 8.04
CA LYS A 34 -1.21 16.70 7.20
C LYS A 34 -1.02 16.17 5.77
N LYS A 35 -2.09 16.18 4.98
CA LYS A 35 -2.09 15.58 3.63
C LYS A 35 -1.14 16.28 2.64
N SER A 36 -1.08 17.61 2.68
CA SER A 36 -0.20 18.39 1.80
C SER A 36 1.28 18.07 2.02
N VAL A 37 1.70 17.94 3.29
CA VAL A 37 3.09 17.57 3.64
C VAL A 37 3.40 16.14 3.19
N ALA A 38 2.48 15.20 3.39
CA ALA A 38 2.65 13.82 2.96
C ALA A 38 2.81 13.69 1.43
N PHE A 39 2.01 14.44 0.65
CA PHE A 39 2.18 14.49 -0.80
C PHE A 39 3.52 15.08 -1.23
N LYS A 40 3.96 16.16 -0.58
CA LYS A 40 5.26 16.76 -0.87
C LYS A 40 6.39 15.75 -0.67
N VAL A 41 6.45 15.09 0.49
CA VAL A 41 7.46 14.07 0.78
C VAL A 41 7.42 12.93 -0.24
N PHE A 42 6.22 12.48 -0.63
CA PHE A 42 6.07 11.44 -1.64
C PHE A 42 6.63 11.86 -3.01
N TYR A 43 6.28 13.05 -3.50
CA TYR A 43 6.79 13.53 -4.78
C TYR A 43 8.29 13.80 -4.75
N ASP A 44 8.81 14.33 -3.64
CA ASP A 44 10.25 14.53 -3.44
C ASP A 44 10.98 13.18 -3.48
N ALA A 45 10.43 12.13 -2.84
CA ALA A 45 10.99 10.78 -2.90
C ALA A 45 10.96 10.18 -4.31
N ILE A 46 9.86 10.37 -5.07
CA ILE A 46 9.76 9.90 -6.46
C ILE A 46 10.78 10.63 -7.36
N ALA A 47 11.03 11.92 -7.14
CA ALA A 47 12.05 12.66 -7.87
C ALA A 47 13.47 12.10 -7.60
N ILE A 48 13.77 11.73 -6.36
CA ILE A 48 15.05 11.09 -6.01
C ILE A 48 15.18 9.72 -6.69
N VAL A 49 14.09 8.94 -6.76
CA VAL A 49 14.08 7.66 -7.48
C VAL A 49 14.30 7.86 -8.98
N GLU A 50 13.72 8.91 -9.55
CA GLU A 50 13.91 9.28 -10.95
C GLU A 50 15.36 9.69 -11.26
N GLU A 51 16.03 10.40 -10.35
CA GLU A 51 17.45 10.75 -10.49
C GLU A 51 18.37 9.52 -10.40
N LYS A 52 18.03 8.55 -9.55
CA LYS A 52 18.84 7.36 -9.29
C LYS A 52 18.56 6.19 -10.22
N LYS A 53 17.53 6.26 -11.06
CA LYS A 53 17.18 5.15 -11.94
C LYS A 53 18.31 4.93 -12.96
N THR A 54 18.75 3.69 -13.08
CA THR A 54 19.68 3.25 -14.13
C THR A 54 18.96 2.80 -15.40
N ASP A 55 17.70 2.41 -15.27
CA ASP A 55 16.87 1.94 -16.38
C ASP A 55 16.03 3.08 -16.94
N GLU A 56 16.30 3.50 -18.17
CA GLU A 56 15.60 4.62 -18.83
C GLU A 56 14.18 4.26 -19.27
N GLU A 57 13.88 2.97 -19.45
CA GLU A 57 12.60 2.49 -19.97
C GLU A 57 11.46 2.54 -18.95
N LYS A 58 11.76 2.43 -17.65
CA LYS A 58 10.74 2.40 -16.60
C LYS A 58 10.52 3.78 -15.99
N THR A 59 9.25 4.15 -15.85
CA THR A 59 8.88 5.37 -15.12
C THR A 59 9.13 5.18 -13.62
N ALA A 60 9.51 6.23 -12.90
CA ALA A 60 9.75 6.15 -11.44
C ALA A 60 8.52 5.59 -10.66
N LEU A 61 7.31 5.85 -11.16
CA LEU A 61 6.09 5.26 -10.63
C LEU A 61 5.97 3.75 -10.83
N GLU A 62 6.43 3.23 -11.97
CA GLU A 62 6.38 1.80 -12.28
C GLU A 62 7.39 1.05 -11.41
N ILE A 63 8.59 1.62 -11.25
CA ILE A 63 9.61 1.10 -10.32
C ILE A 63 9.04 1.02 -8.90
N TRP A 64 8.31 2.06 -8.46
CA TRP A 64 7.63 2.04 -7.16
C TRP A 64 6.54 0.95 -7.06
N LYS A 65 5.74 0.74 -8.12
CA LYS A 65 4.72 -0.33 -8.17
C LYS A 65 5.34 -1.73 -8.16
N ASP A 66 6.44 -1.91 -8.87
CA ASP A 66 7.21 -3.16 -8.88
C ASP A 66 7.78 -3.43 -7.48
N ALA A 67 8.36 -2.41 -6.84
CA ALA A 67 8.86 -2.51 -5.47
C ALA A 67 7.76 -2.89 -4.46
N LEU A 68 6.56 -2.31 -4.59
CA LEU A 68 5.41 -2.71 -3.78
C LEU A 68 5.03 -4.18 -3.97
N SER A 69 5.09 -4.68 -5.21
CA SER A 69 4.79 -6.07 -5.52
C SER A 69 5.81 -7.02 -4.88
N ASN A 70 7.09 -6.63 -4.86
CA ASN A 70 8.17 -7.41 -4.25
C ASN A 70 8.06 -7.48 -2.73
N VAL A 71 7.64 -6.40 -2.08
CA VAL A 71 7.49 -6.34 -0.60
C VAL A 71 6.20 -7.05 -0.15
N MET A 72 5.27 -7.33 -1.05
CA MET A 72 3.99 -7.93 -0.70
C MET A 72 4.13 -9.42 -0.32
N PRO A 73 3.79 -9.83 0.92
CA PRO A 73 3.88 -11.22 1.32
C PRO A 73 2.74 -12.03 0.69
N HIS A 74 3.07 -13.20 0.16
CA HIS A 74 2.12 -14.13 -0.45
C HIS A 74 1.23 -14.83 0.59
N VAL A 75 1.78 -15.08 1.78
CA VAL A 75 1.13 -15.81 2.86
C VAL A 75 1.16 -14.95 4.12
N GLU A 76 0.02 -14.85 4.78
CA GLU A 76 -0.11 -14.26 6.11
C GLU A 76 -0.44 -15.34 7.14
N VAL A 77 0.18 -15.28 8.30
CA VAL A 77 -0.13 -16.17 9.42
C VAL A 77 -1.16 -15.50 10.31
N ARG A 78 -2.28 -16.18 10.54
CA ARG A 78 -3.33 -15.72 11.47
C ARG A 78 -3.53 -16.76 12.57
N SER A 79 -3.72 -16.29 13.80
CA SER A 79 -4.00 -17.16 14.93
C SER A 79 -5.36 -17.86 14.77
N ARG A 80 -5.39 -19.18 14.90
CA ARG A 80 -6.63 -19.96 14.96
C ARG A 80 -6.60 -20.85 16.20
N ARG A 81 -7.66 -20.79 17.01
CA ARG A 81 -7.83 -21.72 18.15
C ARG A 81 -8.47 -23.02 17.66
N VAL A 82 -7.85 -24.16 17.98
CA VAL A 82 -8.40 -25.49 17.74
C VAL A 82 -8.14 -26.35 18.98
N GLY A 83 -9.19 -26.91 19.58
CA GLY A 83 -9.08 -27.91 20.66
C GLY A 83 -8.37 -27.45 21.95
N GLY A 84 -8.22 -26.14 22.20
CA GLY A 84 -7.54 -25.60 23.40
C GLY A 84 -6.16 -25.00 23.14
N SER A 85 -5.55 -25.28 21.98
CA SER A 85 -4.26 -24.72 21.57
C SER A 85 -4.42 -23.60 20.52
N ASN A 86 -3.47 -22.67 20.51
CA ASN A 86 -3.38 -21.64 19.46
C ASN A 86 -2.43 -22.13 18.37
N ILE A 87 -2.92 -22.28 17.14
CA ILE A 87 -2.14 -22.73 16.00
C ILE A 87 -2.04 -21.57 14.99
N PRO A 88 -0.82 -21.25 14.51
CA PRO A 88 -0.65 -20.34 13.38
C PRO A 88 -1.21 -21.00 12.12
N ASN A 89 -2.30 -20.45 11.57
CA ASN A 89 -2.86 -20.89 10.29
C ASN A 89 -2.35 -19.97 9.17
N SER A 90 -1.72 -20.54 8.15
CA SER A 90 -1.28 -19.82 6.96
C SER A 90 -2.45 -19.66 5.99
N ASN A 91 -2.83 -18.42 5.71
CA ASN A 91 -3.82 -18.09 4.69
C ASN A 91 -3.14 -17.32 3.55
N ALA A 92 -3.64 -17.50 2.33
CA ALA A 92 -3.25 -16.63 1.22
C ALA A 92 -3.61 -15.18 1.55
N ASN A 93 -2.67 -14.25 1.35
CA ASN A 93 -2.89 -12.84 1.63
C ASN A 93 -3.92 -12.25 0.66
N SER A 94 -5.16 -12.22 1.10
CA SER A 94 -6.31 -11.71 0.33
C SER A 94 -6.33 -10.18 0.20
N SER A 95 -5.36 -9.48 0.81
CA SER A 95 -5.25 -8.01 0.78
C SER A 95 -4.61 -7.47 -0.50
N ARG A 96 -4.61 -8.27 -1.59
CA ARG A 96 -4.17 -7.81 -2.91
C ARG A 96 -4.96 -6.57 -3.32
N PRO A 97 -4.28 -5.52 -3.83
CA PRO A 97 -4.94 -4.32 -4.32
C PRO A 97 -6.07 -4.62 -5.31
#